data_AF-A0A233HP22-F1
#
_entry.id   AF-A0A233HP22-F1
#
_cell.length_a   1.000
_cell.length_b   1.000
_cell.length_c   1.000
_cell.angle_alpha   90.00
_cell.angle_beta   90.00
_cell.angle_gamma   90.00
#
_symmetry.space_group_name_H-M   'P 1'
#
loop_
_entity.id
_entity.type
_entity.pdbx_description
1 polymer ?
#
loop_
_entity_poly.entity_id
_entity_poly.type
_entity_poly.pdbx_seq_one_letter_code
_entity_poly.pdbx_strand_id
1 'polypeptide(L)'
;MMEDAKNQAWSKETIIRNVTAMADSQHEMRSLAALHNPDMVAGGLDKITGFGDKNINSMIGASWSSGKENSRVSLLDKQACKEANEKGNGSKKMNVELVRCANKRKKS
;
A
#
# COMPACT_ATOMS: atom_id res chain seq x y z
N MET A 1 -47.96 14.46 9.98
CA MET A 1 -47.24 13.52 10.88
C MET A 1 -45.72 13.57 10.62
N MET A 2 -45.12 14.76 10.47
CA MET A 2 -43.67 14.94 10.27
C MET A 2 -43.18 16.21 10.99
N GLU A 3 -43.76 16.57 12.14
CA GLU A 3 -43.38 17.79 12.88
C GLU A 3 -42.92 17.54 14.31
N ASP A 4 -42.99 16.30 14.80
CA ASP A 4 -42.63 15.98 16.19
C ASP A 4 -41.16 15.55 16.40
N ALA A 5 -40.33 15.61 15.36
CA ALA A 5 -38.91 15.19 15.47
C ALA A 5 -37.96 16.31 15.91
N LYS A 6 -38.43 17.57 16.07
CA LYS A 6 -37.54 18.74 16.20
C LYS A 6 -37.25 19.20 17.63
N ASN A 7 -37.91 18.67 18.66
CA ASN A 7 -37.79 19.20 20.03
C ASN A 7 -37.54 18.15 21.12
N GLN A 8 -36.97 16.98 20.78
CA GLN A 8 -36.52 16.07 21.83
C GLN A 8 -35.05 16.36 22.15
N ALA A 9 -34.83 17.17 23.20
CA ALA A 9 -33.51 17.31 23.80
C ALA A 9 -32.98 15.91 24.13
N TRP A 10 -31.88 15.51 23.50
CA TRP A 10 -31.29 14.20 23.74
C TRP A 10 -30.88 14.08 25.20
N SER A 11 -31.14 12.92 25.82
CA SER A 11 -30.60 12.62 27.16
C SER A 11 -29.09 12.86 27.14
N LYS A 12 -28.55 13.33 28.26
CA LYS A 12 -27.10 13.48 28.46
C LYS A 12 -26.36 12.19 28.13
N GLU A 13 -26.95 11.03 28.44
CA GLU A 13 -26.38 9.71 28.12
C GLU A 13 -26.31 9.47 26.61
N THR A 14 -27.36 9.83 25.87
CA THR A 14 -27.40 9.70 24.40
C THR A 14 -26.36 10.58 23.74
N ILE A 15 -26.19 11.81 24.24
CA ILE A 15 -25.16 12.74 23.76
C ILE A 15 -23.77 12.15 24.00
N ILE A 16 -23.49 11.69 25.22
CA ILE A 16 -22.21 11.07 25.58
C ILE A 16 -21.94 9.85 24.69
N ARG A 17 -22.92 8.95 24.54
CA ARG A 17 -22.78 7.73 23.73
C ARG A 17 -22.42 8.05 22.28
N ASN A 18 -23.08 9.04 21.69
CA ASN A 18 -22.83 9.41 20.30
C ASN A 18 -21.48 10.10 20.14
N VAL A 19 -21.09 10.97 21.08
CA VAL A 19 -19.76 11.59 21.07
C VAL A 19 -18.65 10.55 21.22
N THR A 20 -18.82 9.57 22.11
CA THR A 20 -17.87 8.45 22.26
C THR A 20 -17.78 7.63 20.98
N ALA A 21 -18.92 7.23 20.39
CA ALA A 21 -18.93 6.50 19.13
C ALA A 21 -18.27 7.28 17.98
N MET A 22 -18.44 8.60 17.94
CA MET A 22 -17.77 9.47 16.98
C MET A 22 -16.25 9.53 17.23
N ALA A 23 -15.81 9.60 18.48
CA ALA A 23 -14.39 9.58 18.83
C ALA A 23 -13.74 8.24 18.45
N ASP A 24 -14.39 7.13 18.77
CA ASP A 24 -13.92 5.78 18.46
C ASP A 24 -13.84 5.55 16.95
N SER A 25 -14.89 5.93 16.21
CA SER A 25 -14.87 5.85 14.74
C SER A 25 -13.78 6.72 14.11
N GLN A 26 -13.54 7.93 14.62
CA GLN A 26 -12.41 8.76 14.16
C GLN A 26 -11.06 8.14 14.48
N HIS A 27 -10.92 7.45 15.61
CA HIS A 27 -9.71 6.73 15.97
C HIS A 27 -9.46 5.59 14.98
N GLU A 28 -10.47 4.76 14.71
CA GLU A 28 -10.35 3.63 13.78
C GLU A 28 -10.12 4.09 12.33
N MET A 29 -10.79 5.16 11.87
CA MET A 29 -10.56 5.67 10.52
C MET A 29 -9.13 6.17 10.26
N ARG A 30 -8.34 6.47 11.31
CA ARG A 30 -6.93 6.86 11.16
C ARG A 30 -6.02 5.68 10.77
N SER A 31 -6.42 4.44 11.10
CA SER A 31 -5.67 3.23 10.75
C SER A 31 -5.96 2.76 9.32
N LEU A 32 -7.06 3.23 8.73
CA LEU A 32 -7.53 2.84 7.40
C LEU A 32 -7.01 3.79 6.31
N ALA A 33 -6.66 3.21 5.16
CA ALA A 33 -6.36 3.92 3.92
C ALA A 33 -7.20 3.32 2.78
N ALA A 34 -7.35 4.06 1.67
CA ALA A 34 -7.96 3.52 0.46
C ALA A 34 -7.25 2.21 0.06
N LEU A 35 -8.03 1.16 -0.20
CA LEU A 35 -7.49 -0.16 -0.53
C LEU A 35 -6.88 -0.10 -1.93
N HIS A 36 -5.56 -0.29 -2.01
CA HIS A 36 -4.88 -0.49 -3.29
C HIS A 36 -5.20 -1.89 -3.82
N ASN A 37 -6.31 -2.01 -4.54
CA ASN A 37 -6.57 -3.17 -5.37
C ASN A 37 -5.66 -3.07 -6.60
N PRO A 38 -4.87 -4.10 -6.95
CA PRO A 38 -4.12 -4.13 -8.19
C PRO A 38 -5.14 -4.20 -9.33
N ASP A 39 -5.54 -3.04 -9.83
CA ASP A 39 -6.33 -2.93 -11.04
C ASP A 39 -5.49 -3.52 -12.18
N MET A 40 -6.00 -4.57 -12.82
CA MET A 40 -5.34 -5.16 -14.00
C MET A 40 -5.27 -4.17 -15.18
N VAL A 41 -5.88 -2.99 -15.05
CA VAL A 41 -5.74 -1.88 -15.98
C VAL A 41 -4.50 -1.04 -15.62
N ALA A 42 -3.49 -1.09 -16.50
CA ALA A 42 -2.36 -0.17 -16.43
C ALA A 42 -2.85 1.28 -16.61
N GLY A 43 -2.76 2.09 -15.55
CA GLY A 43 -3.29 3.45 -15.48
C GLY A 43 -4.33 3.66 -14.38
N GLY A 44 -4.95 2.57 -13.90
CA GLY A 44 -5.89 2.56 -12.77
C GLY A 44 -7.25 3.21 -13.05
N LEU A 45 -8.30 2.66 -12.46
CA LEU A 45 -9.58 3.35 -12.25
C LEU A 45 -9.45 4.32 -11.07
N ASP A 46 -9.79 5.60 -11.27
CA ASP A 46 -9.88 6.60 -10.18
C ASP A 46 -11.18 6.41 -9.36
N LYS A 47 -11.37 5.20 -8.81
CA LYS A 47 -12.52 4.85 -7.97
C LYS A 47 -12.05 4.02 -6.78
N ILE A 48 -12.26 4.55 -5.58
CA ILE A 48 -11.99 3.83 -4.33
C ILE A 48 -13.13 2.84 -4.09
N THR A 49 -12.84 1.54 -4.13
CA THR A 49 -13.83 0.47 -3.92
C THR A 49 -13.84 -0.09 -2.50
N GLY A 50 -12.89 0.30 -1.65
CA GLY A 50 -12.82 -0.12 -0.25
C GLY A 50 -11.70 0.56 0.55
N PHE A 51 -11.65 0.26 1.84
CA PHE A 51 -10.61 0.69 2.78
C PHE A 51 -9.88 -0.53 3.35
N GLY A 52 -8.59 -0.40 3.60
CA GLY A 52 -7.76 -1.42 4.24
C GLY A 52 -6.75 -0.80 5.20
N ASP A 53 -5.99 -1.64 5.90
CA ASP A 53 -4.97 -1.17 6.84
C ASP A 53 -3.90 -0.34 6.11
N LYS A 54 -3.67 0.88 6.60
CA LYS A 54 -2.73 1.84 6.00
C LYS A 54 -1.29 1.33 6.00
N ASN A 55 -0.86 0.63 7.05
CA ASN A 55 0.51 0.12 7.14
C ASN A 55 0.74 -0.96 6.08
N ILE A 56 -0.21 -1.89 5.94
CA ILE A 56 -0.16 -2.94 4.92
C ILE A 56 -0.22 -2.31 3.51
N ASN A 57 -1.14 -1.38 3.27
CA ASN A 57 -1.24 -0.70 1.98
C ASN A 57 0.05 0.06 1.63
N SER A 58 0.72 0.66 2.62
CA SER A 58 1.99 1.39 2.41
C SER A 58 3.19 0.48 2.14
N MET A 59 3.13 -0.82 2.47
CA MET A 59 4.19 -1.77 2.18
C MET A 59 4.23 -2.17 0.70
N ILE A 60 3.13 -2.03 -0.04
CA ILE A 60 3.09 -2.27 -1.47
C ILE A 60 3.95 -1.21 -2.17
N GLY A 61 5.08 -1.62 -2.75
CA GLY A 61 6.00 -0.70 -3.43
C GLY A 61 7.14 -0.17 -2.58
N ALA A 62 7.05 -0.22 -1.24
CA ALA A 62 8.06 0.32 -0.33
C ALA A 62 9.47 -0.29 -0.53
N SER A 63 9.55 -1.55 -0.98
CA SER A 63 10.84 -2.19 -1.28
C SER A 63 11.54 -1.65 -2.53
N TRP A 64 10.81 -1.00 -3.44
CA TRP A 64 11.36 -0.52 -4.72
C TRP A 64 12.17 0.75 -4.55
N SER A 65 11.61 1.73 -3.83
CA SER A 65 12.27 3.00 -3.54
C SER A 65 12.65 3.05 -2.06
N SER A 66 13.91 2.75 -1.75
CA SER A 66 14.45 2.98 -0.41
C SER A 66 14.98 4.40 -0.21
N GLY A 67 14.81 5.29 -1.20
CA GLY A 67 15.30 6.68 -1.18
C GLY A 67 16.83 6.80 -1.06
N LYS A 68 17.56 5.69 -1.25
CA LYS A 68 19.01 5.58 -1.05
C LYS A 68 19.66 5.04 -2.31
N GLU A 69 20.96 5.30 -2.46
CA GLU A 69 21.82 4.76 -3.54
C GLU A 69 21.76 3.23 -3.69
N ASN A 70 21.32 2.51 -2.64
CA ASN A 70 21.12 1.05 -2.62
C ASN A 70 19.65 0.60 -2.76
N SER A 71 18.79 1.44 -3.35
CA SER A 71 17.42 1.03 -3.69
C SER A 71 17.42 -0.05 -4.77
N ARG A 72 16.35 -0.85 -4.83
CA ARG A 72 16.23 -1.86 -5.89
C ARG A 72 16.26 -1.21 -7.27
N VAL A 73 15.66 -0.03 -7.42
CA VAL A 73 15.67 0.72 -8.68
C VAL A 73 17.08 1.19 -9.03
N SER A 74 17.81 1.84 -8.11
CA SER A 74 19.17 2.31 -8.39
C SER A 74 20.16 1.17 -8.66
N LEU A 75 19.99 0.02 -8.01
CA LEU A 75 20.79 -1.18 -8.28
C LEU A 75 20.49 -1.75 -9.67
N LEU A 76 19.21 -1.81 -10.06
CA LEU A 76 18.81 -2.24 -11.40
C LEU A 76 19.34 -1.28 -12.46
N ASP A 77 19.22 0.04 -12.26
CA ASP A 77 19.75 1.05 -13.18
C ASP A 77 21.28 0.96 -13.30
N LYS A 78 21.99 0.75 -12.19
CA LYS A 78 23.45 0.58 -12.24
C LYS A 78 23.84 -0.65 -13.08
N GLN A 79 23.19 -1.78 -12.85
CA GLN A 79 23.50 -3.02 -13.58
C GLN A 79 23.11 -2.93 -15.06
N ALA A 80 21.89 -2.45 -15.35
CA ALA A 80 21.35 -2.40 -16.70
C ALA A 80 21.97 -1.29 -17.55
N CYS A 81 22.25 -0.12 -16.97
CA CYS A 81 22.70 1.04 -17.75
C CYS A 81 24.20 1.29 -17.64
N LYS A 82 24.82 1.15 -16.46
CA LYS A 82 26.26 1.46 -16.33
C LYS A 82 27.10 0.24 -16.69
N GLU A 83 26.89 -0.86 -15.98
CA GLU A 83 27.74 -2.04 -16.13
C GLU A 83 27.53 -2.75 -17.48
N ALA A 84 26.31 -2.80 -18.01
CA ALA A 84 26.06 -3.41 -19.31
C ALA A 84 26.63 -2.58 -20.47
N ASN A 85 26.54 -1.24 -20.42
CA ASN A 85 27.13 -0.37 -21.44
C ASN A 85 28.66 -0.41 -21.42
N GLU A 86 29.28 -0.36 -20.23
CA GLU A 86 30.73 -0.48 -20.07
C GLU A 86 31.28 -1.81 -20.62
N LYS A 87 30.50 -2.89 -20.51
CA LYS A 87 30.86 -4.22 -21.03
C LYS A 87 30.46 -4.43 -22.50
N GLY A 88 29.99 -3.39 -23.20
CA GLY A 88 29.56 -3.48 -24.60
C GLY A 88 28.27 -4.28 -24.83
N ASN A 89 27.51 -4.56 -23.77
CA ASN A 89 26.26 -5.34 -23.79
C ASN A 89 25.00 -4.46 -23.67
N GLY A 90 25.11 -3.14 -23.85
CA GLY A 90 24.00 -2.18 -23.70
C GLY A 90 22.78 -2.45 -24.57
N SER A 91 22.98 -3.07 -25.74
CA SER A 91 21.91 -3.47 -26.66
C SER A 91 21.40 -4.90 -26.44
N LYS A 92 21.99 -5.65 -25.51
CA LYS A 92 21.69 -7.06 -25.29
C LYS A 92 20.48 -7.20 -24.37
N LYS A 93 19.45 -7.93 -24.81
CA LYS A 93 18.26 -8.21 -24.00
C LYS A 93 18.66 -9.05 -22.79
N MET A 94 18.22 -8.65 -21.60
CA MET A 94 18.41 -9.44 -20.38
C MET A 94 17.52 -10.68 -20.43
N ASN A 95 18.09 -11.81 -20.86
CA ASN A 95 17.43 -13.11 -20.79
C ASN A 95 17.93 -13.82 -19.52
N VAL A 96 17.26 -13.56 -18.39
CA VAL A 96 17.61 -14.20 -17.11
C VAL A 96 16.61 -15.31 -16.84
N GLU A 97 17.10 -16.54 -16.75
CA GLU A 97 16.32 -17.66 -16.24
C GLU A 97 16.32 -17.61 -14.70
N LEU A 98 15.15 -17.36 -14.11
CA LEU A 98 14.99 -17.31 -12.66
C LEU A 98 14.79 -18.71 -12.10
N VAL A 99 15.90 -19.36 -11.76
CA VAL A 99 15.88 -20.66 -11.06
C VAL A 99 15.51 -20.42 -9.59
N ARG A 100 14.53 -21.17 -9.07
CA ARG A 100 14.22 -21.13 -7.63
C ARG A 100 15.47 -21.57 -6.86
N CYS A 101 15.91 -20.76 -5.90
CA CYS A 101 16.97 -21.17 -4.98
C CYS A 101 16.56 -22.49 -4.30
N ALA A 102 17.37 -23.54 -4.48
CA ALA A 102 17.15 -24.80 -3.79
C ALA A 102 17.24 -24.57 -2.29
N ASN A 103 16.18 -24.93 -1.56
CA ASN A 103 16.10 -24.81 -0.12
C ASN A 103 17.21 -25.68 0.49
N LYS A 104 18.34 -25.09 0.92
CA LYS A 104 19.37 -25.81 1.66
C LYS A 104 18.86 -26.08 3.07
N ARG A 105 17.89 -26.98 3.23
CA ARG A 105 17.62 -27.62 4.52
C ARG A 105 18.88 -28.41 4.86
N LYS A 106 19.72 -27.86 5.75
CA LYS A 106 20.68 -28.68 6.49
C LYS A 106 19.85 -29.75 7.20
N LYS A 107 20.00 -31.01 6.78
CA LYS A 107 19.55 -32.14 7.61
C LYS A 107 20.43 -32.10 8.85
N SER A 108 19.80 -31.84 10.00
CA SER A 108 20.39 -32.10 11.31
C SER A 108 20.56 -33.61 11.51
#